data_AF-A0A1B6GFZ8-F1
#
_entry.id   AF-A0A1B6GFZ8-F1
#
_cell.length_a   1.000
_cell.length_b   1.000
_cell.length_c   1.000
_cell.angle_alpha   90.00
_cell.angle_beta   90.00
_cell.angle_gamma   90.00
#
_symmetry.space_group_name_H-M   'P 1'
#
loop_
_entity.id
_entity.type
_entity.pdbx_description
1 polymer ?
#
loop_
_entity_poly.entity_id
_entity_poly.type
_entity_poly.pdbx_seq_one_letter_code
_entity_poly.pdbx_strand_id
1 'polypeptide(L)'
;SSRSTASVVESALLRVLGITVANCSTLGALLEASLTAFFRHSDLSDSSPLSWSLAVYTLQPIVPRHPPLEDSLVTSGHLLSLYALTLKHMPVSLDIRQEAILLNNLNQWLSVLKVTDSVESKLPLLWSQVLYLCMRQCEYSSDPETGSLILRQLVQSITQGLEHRAGAGWGILGAIGIVKSQSASFKCRLLSRFVVALSLAQMPDSRNNAGTVEEDHAVQFVRIKPHAPG
;
A
#
# COMPACT_ATOMS: atom_id res chain seq x y z
N SER A 1 -34.70 8.48 -14.82
CA SER A 1 -34.05 8.64 -13.51
C SER A 1 -34.17 7.34 -12.73
N SER A 2 -33.34 6.36 -13.04
CA SER A 2 -33.27 5.10 -12.28
C SER A 2 -32.26 5.30 -11.15
N ARG A 3 -32.74 5.60 -9.94
CA ARG A 3 -31.89 5.42 -8.75
C ARG A 3 -31.51 3.95 -8.71
N SER A 4 -30.25 3.63 -8.95
CA SER A 4 -29.76 2.25 -8.89
C SER A 4 -30.01 1.72 -7.47
N THR A 5 -30.91 0.75 -7.33
CA THR A 5 -31.21 0.09 -6.06
C THR A 5 -29.96 -0.55 -5.45
N ALA A 6 -28.99 -0.93 -6.29
CA ALA A 6 -27.68 -1.42 -5.87
C ALA A 6 -26.93 -0.41 -4.98
N SER A 7 -26.93 0.88 -5.34
CA SER A 7 -26.25 1.93 -4.56
C SER A 7 -26.85 2.10 -3.15
N VAL A 8 -28.18 1.92 -3.02
CA VAL A 8 -28.87 1.99 -1.72
C VAL A 8 -28.54 0.78 -0.86
N VAL A 9 -28.56 -0.43 -1.44
CA VAL A 9 -28.25 -1.67 -0.73
C VAL A 9 -26.79 -1.71 -0.30
N GLU A 10 -25.85 -1.35 -1.17
CA GLU A 10 -24.41 -1.28 -0.86
C GLU A 10 -24.13 -0.29 0.28
N SER A 11 -24.74 0.91 0.20
CA SER A 11 -24.61 1.91 1.26
C SER A 11 -25.23 1.44 2.58
N ALA A 12 -26.35 0.72 2.53
CA ALA A 12 -26.98 0.15 3.72
C ALA A 12 -26.10 -0.93 4.36
N LEU A 13 -25.49 -1.81 3.55
CA LEU A 13 -24.56 -2.83 4.02
C LEU A 13 -23.36 -2.22 4.73
N LEU A 14 -22.71 -1.21 4.15
CA LEU A 14 -21.57 -0.52 4.79
C LEU A 14 -21.95 0.12 6.14
N ARG A 15 -23.22 0.51 6.34
CA ARG A 15 -23.70 1.02 7.62
C ARG A 15 -23.90 -0.10 8.64
N VAL A 16 -24.48 -1.24 8.28
CA VAL A 16 -24.90 -2.24 9.28
C VAL A 16 -23.87 -3.31 9.58
N LEU A 17 -22.98 -3.65 8.64
CA LEU A 17 -22.10 -4.81 8.77
C LEU A 17 -21.18 -4.75 10.00
N GLY A 18 -20.62 -3.58 10.28
CA GLY A 18 -19.66 -3.38 11.38
C GLY A 18 -20.19 -3.73 12.78
N ILE A 19 -21.51 -3.64 12.96
CA ILE A 19 -22.21 -3.91 14.24
C ILE A 19 -23.01 -5.21 14.25
N THR A 20 -23.38 -5.76 13.09
CA THR A 20 -24.26 -6.93 13.00
C THR A 20 -23.50 -8.25 12.83
N VAL A 21 -22.30 -8.21 12.24
CA VAL A 21 -21.53 -9.43 11.96
C VAL A 21 -20.47 -9.64 13.04
N ALA A 22 -20.59 -10.74 13.78
CA ALA A 22 -19.68 -11.06 14.87
C ALA A 22 -18.33 -11.64 14.38
N ASN A 23 -18.35 -12.53 13.40
CA ASN A 23 -17.16 -13.23 12.90
C ASN A 23 -16.30 -12.31 12.02
N CYS A 24 -15.02 -12.13 12.35
CA CYS A 24 -14.10 -11.24 11.62
C CYS A 24 -13.87 -11.65 10.16
N SER A 25 -13.78 -12.96 9.87
CA SER A 25 -13.56 -13.46 8.51
C SER A 25 -14.78 -13.20 7.63
N THR A 26 -15.98 -13.50 8.13
CA THR A 26 -17.24 -13.20 7.44
C THR A 26 -17.43 -11.70 7.27
N LEU A 27 -17.17 -10.90 8.30
CA LEU A 27 -17.25 -9.45 8.23
C LEU A 27 -16.30 -8.90 7.16
N GLY A 28 -15.05 -9.36 7.14
CA GLY A 28 -14.07 -8.95 6.15
C GLY A 28 -14.51 -9.26 4.73
N ALA A 29 -15.03 -10.47 4.49
CA ALA A 29 -15.52 -10.85 3.16
C ALA A 29 -16.72 -9.98 2.71
N LEU A 30 -17.64 -9.69 3.63
CA LEU A 30 -18.81 -8.86 3.34
C LEU A 30 -18.44 -7.40 3.11
N LEU A 31 -17.51 -6.84 3.88
CA LEU A 31 -16.98 -5.49 3.66
C LEU A 31 -16.26 -5.40 2.31
N GLU A 32 -15.44 -6.40 1.98
CA GLU A 32 -14.68 -6.42 0.73
C GLU A 32 -15.61 -6.47 -0.48
N ALA A 33 -16.61 -7.34 -0.42
CA ALA A 33 -17.63 -7.46 -1.46
C ALA A 33 -18.45 -6.17 -1.59
N SER A 34 -18.86 -5.57 -0.45
CA SER A 34 -19.65 -4.33 -0.43
C SER A 34 -18.86 -3.16 -1.01
N LEU A 35 -17.58 -3.00 -0.65
CA LEU A 35 -16.72 -1.95 -1.20
C LEU A 35 -16.41 -2.19 -2.68
N THR A 36 -16.19 -3.45 -3.08
CA THR A 36 -16.00 -3.79 -4.50
C THR A 36 -17.24 -3.39 -5.32
N ALA A 37 -18.44 -3.71 -4.83
CA ALA A 37 -19.70 -3.37 -5.49
C ALA A 37 -19.94 -1.84 -5.51
N PHE A 38 -19.64 -1.16 -4.40
CA PHE A 38 -19.73 0.29 -4.26
C PHE A 38 -18.93 1.03 -5.34
N PHE A 39 -17.69 0.61 -5.62
CA PHE A 39 -16.86 1.27 -6.63
C PHE A 39 -17.09 0.77 -8.06
N ARG A 40 -17.76 -0.37 -8.26
CA ARG A 40 -18.00 -0.97 -9.58
C ARG A 40 -18.95 -0.16 -10.47
N HIS A 41 -19.85 0.61 -9.88
CA HIS A 41 -20.88 1.36 -10.60
C HIS A 41 -20.50 2.83 -10.87
N SER A 42 -19.22 3.20 -10.68
CA SER A 42 -18.74 4.58 -10.82
C SER A 42 -18.67 5.10 -12.27
N ASP A 43 -18.83 4.23 -13.26
CA ASP A 43 -18.56 4.57 -14.67
C ASP A 43 -19.77 5.10 -15.48
N LEU A 44 -20.97 5.29 -14.89
CA LEU A 44 -22.20 5.42 -15.70
C LEU A 44 -23.10 6.64 -15.45
N SER A 45 -22.75 7.60 -14.60
CA SER A 45 -23.59 8.81 -14.44
C SER A 45 -22.83 10.06 -14.04
N ASP A 46 -23.12 11.18 -14.71
CA ASP A 46 -22.65 12.56 -14.44
C ASP A 46 -22.99 13.11 -13.03
N SER A 47 -23.62 12.32 -12.16
CA SER A 47 -23.81 12.68 -10.76
C SER A 47 -22.55 12.28 -9.97
N SER A 48 -21.84 13.29 -9.45
CA SER A 48 -20.69 13.24 -8.53
C SER A 48 -19.95 11.89 -8.40
N PRO A 49 -18.67 11.81 -8.81
CA PRO A 49 -17.93 10.55 -8.79
C PRO A 49 -17.89 9.96 -7.38
N LEU A 50 -18.14 8.65 -7.29
CA LEU A 50 -17.98 7.88 -6.05
C LEU A 50 -16.56 8.07 -5.52
N SER A 51 -16.43 8.50 -4.28
CA SER A 51 -15.15 8.80 -3.64
C SER A 51 -14.92 7.93 -2.41
N TRP A 52 -13.64 7.73 -2.07
CA TRP A 52 -13.27 7.12 -0.79
C TRP A 52 -13.80 7.88 0.41
N SER A 53 -13.92 9.21 0.33
CA SER A 53 -14.54 10.01 1.39
C SER A 53 -16.00 9.63 1.62
N LEU A 54 -16.78 9.39 0.56
CA LEU A 54 -18.17 8.94 0.69
C LEU A 54 -18.26 7.50 1.22
N ALA A 55 -17.40 6.59 0.75
CA ALA A 55 -17.35 5.21 1.23
C ALA A 55 -17.05 5.16 2.75
N VAL A 56 -16.01 5.90 3.18
CA VAL A 56 -15.57 5.97 4.57
C VAL A 56 -16.59 6.70 5.45
N TYR A 57 -17.25 7.73 4.93
CA TYR A 57 -18.36 8.39 5.63
C TYR A 57 -19.52 7.42 5.88
N THR A 58 -19.87 6.61 4.87
CA THR A 58 -20.98 5.66 4.91
C THR A 58 -20.68 4.45 5.80
N LEU A 59 -19.42 4.00 5.84
CA LEU A 59 -18.98 2.91 6.69
C LEU A 59 -19.19 3.26 8.17
N GLN A 60 -20.02 2.51 8.89
CA GLN A 60 -20.20 2.73 10.33
C GLN A 60 -18.93 2.31 11.09
N PRO A 61 -18.59 2.97 12.23
CA PRO A 61 -17.54 2.50 13.11
C PRO A 61 -17.72 1.02 13.48
N ILE A 62 -16.64 0.28 13.35
CA ILE A 62 -16.61 -1.15 13.62
C ILE A 62 -16.41 -1.36 15.13
N VAL A 63 -17.20 -2.27 15.71
CA VAL A 63 -17.03 -2.64 17.12
C VAL A 63 -15.63 -3.24 17.33
N PRO A 64 -14.84 -2.76 18.32
CA PRO A 64 -13.53 -3.34 18.64
C PRO A 64 -13.63 -4.84 18.95
N ARG A 65 -12.65 -5.63 18.49
CA ARG A 65 -12.62 -7.10 18.63
C ARG A 65 -11.22 -7.58 19.02
N HIS A 66 -11.15 -8.79 19.58
CA HIS A 66 -9.90 -9.50 19.86
C HIS A 66 -9.96 -10.92 19.26
N PRO A 67 -9.08 -11.28 18.30
CA PRO A 67 -8.07 -10.43 17.67
C PRO A 67 -8.69 -9.27 16.86
N PRO A 68 -7.92 -8.21 16.56
CA PRO A 68 -8.35 -7.11 15.71
C PRO A 68 -8.88 -7.60 14.36
N LEU A 69 -9.79 -6.84 13.76
CA LEU A 69 -10.38 -7.21 12.46
C LEU A 69 -9.31 -7.21 11.37
N GLU A 70 -8.37 -6.28 11.44
CA GLU A 70 -7.29 -6.06 10.49
C GLU A 70 -6.45 -7.31 10.28
N ASP A 71 -6.17 -8.09 11.33
CA ASP A 71 -5.44 -9.35 11.22
C ASP A 71 -6.16 -10.36 10.31
N SER A 72 -7.49 -10.42 10.43
CA SER A 72 -8.32 -11.25 9.55
C SER A 72 -8.34 -10.70 8.12
N LEU A 73 -8.35 -9.37 7.94
CA LEU A 73 -8.35 -8.76 6.62
C LEU A 73 -7.04 -9.03 5.87
N VAL A 74 -5.91 -8.92 6.57
CA VAL A 74 -4.57 -9.19 6.03
C VAL A 74 -4.43 -10.66 5.66
N THR A 75 -4.84 -11.56 6.56
CA THR A 75 -4.78 -13.02 6.33
C THR A 75 -5.63 -13.44 5.11
N SER A 76 -6.79 -12.82 4.93
CA SER A 76 -7.71 -13.12 3.83
C SER A 76 -7.47 -12.30 2.56
N GLY A 77 -6.57 -11.30 2.56
CA GLY A 77 -6.31 -10.44 1.41
C GLY A 77 -7.43 -9.44 1.09
N HIS A 78 -8.26 -9.08 2.07
CA HIS A 78 -9.36 -8.12 1.94
C HIS A 78 -8.86 -6.66 2.00
N LEU A 79 -8.14 -6.24 0.96
CA LEU A 79 -7.41 -4.97 0.96
C LEU A 79 -8.28 -3.71 0.83
N LEU A 80 -9.44 -3.78 0.16
CA LEU A 80 -10.33 -2.60 0.11
C LEU A 80 -10.89 -2.31 1.50
N SER A 81 -11.24 -3.36 2.23
CA SER A 81 -11.70 -3.29 3.62
C SER A 81 -10.62 -2.73 4.52
N LEU A 82 -9.38 -3.24 4.41
CA LEU A 82 -8.25 -2.76 5.20
C LEU A 82 -7.96 -1.29 4.93
N TYR A 83 -7.99 -0.89 3.65
CA TYR A 83 -7.80 0.51 3.26
C TYR A 83 -8.93 1.42 3.77
N ALA A 84 -10.19 0.99 3.67
CA ALA A 84 -11.33 1.75 4.21
C ALA A 84 -11.21 1.99 5.72
N LEU A 85 -10.77 0.99 6.49
CA LEU A 85 -10.52 1.15 7.93
C LEU A 85 -9.34 2.06 8.22
N THR A 86 -8.27 1.93 7.44
CA THR A 86 -7.12 2.84 7.53
C THR A 86 -7.56 4.29 7.35
N LEU A 87 -8.36 4.57 6.30
CA LEU A 87 -8.90 5.91 6.07
C LEU A 87 -9.87 6.35 7.18
N LYS A 88 -10.68 5.43 7.73
CA LYS A 88 -11.58 5.72 8.86
C LYS A 88 -10.80 6.16 10.11
N HIS A 89 -9.61 5.61 10.31
CA HIS A 89 -8.70 5.99 11.39
C HIS A 89 -7.90 7.27 11.10
N MET A 90 -8.08 7.91 9.93
CA MET A 90 -7.40 9.14 9.55
C MET A 90 -8.36 10.32 9.40
N PRO A 91 -8.92 10.85 10.51
CA PRO A 91 -9.57 12.15 10.48
C PRO A 91 -8.56 13.25 10.11
N VAL A 92 -9.06 14.36 9.56
CA VAL A 92 -8.25 15.52 9.12
C VAL A 92 -7.35 16.08 10.23
N SER A 93 -7.71 15.87 11.50
CA SER A 93 -6.98 16.35 12.69
C SER A 93 -6.28 15.23 13.46
N LEU A 94 -5.91 14.12 12.80
CA LEU A 94 -5.20 13.03 13.46
C LEU A 94 -3.85 13.52 14.02
N ASP A 95 -3.55 13.13 15.25
CA ASP A 95 -2.28 13.47 15.89
C ASP A 95 -1.10 12.77 15.20
N ILE A 96 0.03 13.45 15.08
CA ILE A 96 1.21 12.94 14.38
C ILE A 96 1.75 11.63 15.01
N ARG A 97 1.58 11.46 16.32
CA ARG A 97 1.94 10.22 17.01
C ARG A 97 1.00 9.06 16.67
N GLN A 98 -0.28 9.36 16.49
CA GLN A 98 -1.27 8.37 16.06
C GLN A 98 -1.06 7.98 14.60
N GLU A 99 -0.69 8.94 13.74
CA GLU A 99 -0.23 8.69 12.38
C GLU A 99 0.97 7.71 12.36
N ALA A 100 1.93 7.86 13.28
CA ALA A 100 3.08 6.97 13.39
C ALA A 100 2.68 5.52 13.75
N ILE A 101 1.73 5.35 14.68
CA ILE A 101 1.18 4.03 15.04
C ILE A 101 0.52 3.38 13.83
N LEU A 102 -0.32 4.15 13.11
CA LEU A 102 -0.99 3.65 11.92
C LEU A 102 0.00 3.29 10.80
N LEU A 103 1.03 4.10 10.61
CA LEU A 103 2.11 3.83 9.66
C LEU A 103 2.84 2.53 9.97
N ASN A 104 3.18 2.30 11.25
CA ASN A 104 3.83 1.06 11.67
C ASN A 104 2.93 -0.17 11.44
N ASN A 105 1.63 -0.06 11.75
CA ASN A 105 0.67 -1.12 11.48
C ASN A 105 0.55 -1.45 9.99
N LEU A 106 0.45 -0.43 9.13
CA LEU A 106 0.41 -0.62 7.67
C LEU A 106 1.67 -1.33 7.15
N ASN A 107 2.85 -0.92 7.61
CA ASN A 107 4.10 -1.54 7.23
C ASN A 107 4.17 -3.01 7.69
N GLN A 108 3.75 -3.30 8.94
CA GLN A 108 3.67 -4.66 9.45
C GLN A 108 2.71 -5.52 8.60
N TRP A 109 1.50 -5.03 8.33
CA TRP A 109 0.52 -5.75 7.51
C TRP A 109 1.02 -6.04 6.10
N LEU A 110 1.70 -5.07 5.46
CA LEU A 110 2.30 -5.26 4.14
C LEU A 110 3.43 -6.28 4.14
N SER A 111 4.24 -6.37 5.20
CA SER A 111 5.36 -7.32 5.26
C SER A 111 4.92 -8.79 5.36
N VAL A 112 3.73 -9.06 5.92
CA VAL A 112 3.19 -10.43 6.06
C VAL A 112 2.15 -10.79 4.99
N LEU A 113 1.77 -9.83 4.14
CA LEU A 113 0.73 -10.01 3.13
C LEU A 113 1.18 -10.96 2.01
N LYS A 114 0.34 -11.96 1.70
CA LYS A 114 0.55 -12.84 0.55
C LYS A 114 0.04 -12.17 -0.72
N VAL A 115 0.95 -11.80 -1.61
CA VAL A 115 0.60 -11.25 -2.93
C VAL A 115 -0.01 -12.36 -3.80
N THR A 116 -1.24 -12.12 -4.24
CA THR A 116 -2.03 -12.94 -5.18
C THR A 116 -2.67 -12.03 -6.23
N ASP A 117 -3.11 -12.58 -7.36
CA ASP A 117 -3.73 -11.80 -8.44
C ASP A 117 -4.88 -10.90 -7.96
N SER A 118 -5.69 -11.39 -7.01
CA SER A 118 -6.83 -10.65 -6.44
C SER A 118 -6.44 -9.47 -5.53
N VAL A 119 -5.22 -9.51 -4.99
CA VAL A 119 -4.64 -8.55 -4.05
C VAL A 119 -3.80 -7.51 -4.79
N GLU A 120 -3.09 -7.91 -5.85
CA GLU A 120 -2.15 -7.06 -6.58
C GLU A 120 -2.72 -5.73 -7.06
N SER A 121 -3.94 -5.76 -7.60
CA SER A 121 -4.61 -4.56 -8.12
C SER A 121 -4.94 -3.52 -7.04
N LYS A 122 -4.93 -3.93 -5.76
CA LYS A 122 -5.31 -3.11 -4.60
C LYS A 122 -4.12 -2.66 -3.75
N LEU A 123 -2.96 -3.32 -3.89
CA LEU A 123 -1.71 -2.90 -3.25
C LEU A 123 -1.38 -1.41 -3.38
N PRO A 124 -1.63 -0.75 -4.53
CA PRO A 124 -1.27 0.66 -4.70
C PRO A 124 -1.97 1.59 -3.71
N LEU A 125 -3.16 1.21 -3.22
CA LEU A 125 -3.91 1.97 -2.22
C LEU A 125 -3.18 1.98 -0.87
N LEU A 126 -2.58 0.86 -0.47
CA LEU A 126 -1.83 0.78 0.78
C LEU A 126 -0.45 1.41 0.65
N TRP A 127 0.22 1.21 -0.49
CA TRP A 127 1.51 1.84 -0.75
C TRP A 127 1.41 3.36 -0.76
N SER A 128 0.41 3.94 -1.44
CA SER A 128 0.21 5.39 -1.43
C SER A 128 -0.04 5.91 -0.02
N GLN A 129 -0.76 5.15 0.82
CA GLN A 129 -1.02 5.53 2.20
C GLN A 129 0.24 5.51 3.07
N VAL A 130 1.08 4.49 2.92
CA VAL A 130 2.39 4.42 3.60
C VAL A 130 3.27 5.59 3.16
N LEU A 131 3.35 5.88 1.87
CA LEU A 131 4.15 7.00 1.35
C LEU A 131 3.66 8.35 1.89
N TYR A 132 2.34 8.57 1.89
CA TYR A 132 1.72 9.77 2.45
C TYR A 132 2.05 9.94 3.95
N LEU A 133 1.91 8.87 4.73
CA LEU A 133 2.22 8.90 6.16
C LEU A 133 3.73 9.07 6.43
N CYS A 134 4.61 8.44 5.65
CA CYS A 134 6.05 8.67 5.75
C CYS A 134 6.40 10.14 5.51
N MET A 135 5.84 10.76 4.46
CA MET A 135 6.03 12.18 4.17
C MET A 135 5.56 13.05 5.35
N ARG A 136 4.37 12.79 5.89
CA ARG A 136 3.83 13.47 7.07
C ARG A 136 4.75 13.34 8.29
N GLN A 137 5.26 12.14 8.57
CA GLN A 137 6.20 11.93 9.67
C GLN A 137 7.49 12.72 9.46
N CYS A 138 8.04 12.75 8.24
CA CYS A 138 9.22 13.55 7.95
C CYS A 138 8.98 15.06 8.11
N GLU A 139 7.79 15.56 7.77
CA GLU A 139 7.46 17.00 7.83
C GLU A 139 7.09 17.50 9.23
N TYR A 140 6.32 16.71 10.00
CA TYR A 140 5.66 17.19 11.23
C TYR A 140 6.10 16.48 12.50
N SER A 141 6.79 15.34 12.42
CA SER A 141 7.25 14.62 13.61
C SER A 141 8.46 15.32 14.24
N SER A 142 8.57 15.22 15.57
CA SER A 142 9.81 15.55 16.29
C SER A 142 10.94 14.56 16.00
N ASP A 143 10.60 13.38 15.48
CA ASP A 143 11.53 12.34 15.04
C ASP A 143 11.26 11.96 13.57
N PRO A 144 11.91 12.65 12.60
CA PRO A 144 11.76 12.34 11.19
C PRO A 144 12.45 11.03 10.78
N GLU A 145 13.34 10.47 11.61
CA GLU A 145 14.05 9.24 11.29
C GLU A 145 13.09 8.06 11.18
N THR A 146 12.05 8.02 12.02
CA THR A 146 10.98 7.00 11.98
C THR A 146 10.34 6.89 10.59
N GLY A 147 9.98 8.02 9.96
CA GLY A 147 9.41 8.03 8.60
C GLY A 147 10.37 7.49 7.55
N SER A 148 11.64 7.89 7.64
CA SER A 148 12.69 7.43 6.73
C SER A 148 13.00 5.92 6.89
N LEU A 149 12.98 5.41 8.13
CA LEU A 149 13.21 4.02 8.45
C LEU A 149 12.10 3.13 7.87
N ILE A 150 10.84 3.52 8.07
CA ILE A 150 9.70 2.77 7.54
C ILE A 150 9.69 2.82 6.00
N LEU A 151 10.07 3.94 5.39
CA LEU A 151 10.22 4.01 3.94
C LEU A 151 11.28 3.03 3.42
N ARG A 152 12.42 2.88 4.11
CA ARG A 152 13.43 1.86 3.79
C ARG A 152 12.89 0.44 3.95
N GLN A 153 12.14 0.17 5.00
CA GLN A 153 11.52 -1.14 5.24
C GLN A 153 10.50 -1.48 4.15
N LEU A 154 9.71 -0.51 3.69
CA LEU A 154 8.81 -0.68 2.56
C LEU A 154 9.58 -1.06 1.29
N VAL A 155 10.64 -0.31 0.96
CA VAL A 155 11.50 -0.61 -0.20
C VAL A 155 12.06 -2.02 -0.13
N GLN A 156 12.62 -2.42 1.02
CA GLN A 156 13.14 -3.76 1.22
C GLN A 156 12.06 -4.83 1.06
N SER A 157 10.89 -4.63 1.64
CA SER A 157 9.76 -5.57 1.58
C SER A 157 9.25 -5.75 0.14
N ILE A 158 9.13 -4.66 -0.61
CA ILE A 158 8.69 -4.69 -2.02
C ILE A 158 9.73 -5.43 -2.88
N THR A 159 11.01 -5.07 -2.75
CA THR A 159 12.11 -5.70 -3.51
C THR A 159 12.21 -7.20 -3.21
N GLN A 160 12.20 -7.59 -1.93
CA GLN A 160 12.32 -9.01 -1.54
C GLN A 160 11.06 -9.82 -1.88
N GLY A 161 9.87 -9.27 -1.66
CA GLY A 161 8.61 -10.01 -1.83
C GLY A 161 8.22 -10.24 -3.29
N LEU A 162 8.48 -9.26 -4.18
CA LEU A 162 7.98 -9.27 -5.56
C LEU A 162 9.06 -9.62 -6.60
N GLU A 163 10.35 -9.38 -6.33
CA GLU A 163 11.40 -9.66 -7.31
C GLU A 163 11.96 -11.09 -7.23
N HIS A 164 12.01 -11.71 -6.04
CA HIS A 164 12.60 -13.04 -5.86
C HIS A 164 11.83 -14.16 -6.59
N ARG A 165 10.54 -13.94 -6.88
CA ARG A 165 9.71 -14.91 -7.64
C ARG A 165 9.91 -14.86 -9.14
N ALA A 166 10.58 -13.83 -9.67
CA ALA A 166 10.86 -13.72 -11.10
C ALA A 166 12.14 -14.50 -11.52
N GLY A 167 13.06 -14.75 -10.57
CA GLY A 167 14.35 -15.42 -10.84
C GLY A 167 14.40 -16.92 -10.53
N ALA A 168 13.48 -17.44 -9.71
CA ALA A 168 13.47 -18.85 -9.28
C ALA A 168 13.14 -19.86 -10.41
N GLY A 169 12.85 -19.38 -11.63
CA GLY A 169 12.56 -20.19 -12.81
C GLY A 169 13.73 -20.39 -13.78
N TRP A 170 14.95 -19.92 -13.48
CA TRP A 170 16.11 -20.05 -14.40
C TRP A 170 16.91 -21.35 -14.22
N GLY A 171 16.35 -22.36 -13.55
CA GLY A 171 16.92 -23.71 -13.47
C GLY A 171 16.44 -24.64 -14.59
N ILE A 172 17.06 -25.82 -14.71
CA ILE A 172 16.74 -26.91 -15.68
C ILE A 172 15.23 -27.21 -15.77
N LEU A 173 14.48 -27.01 -14.67
CA LEU A 173 13.02 -27.24 -14.60
C LEU A 173 12.17 -26.08 -15.18
N GLY A 174 12.68 -24.86 -15.25
CA GLY A 174 11.99 -23.75 -15.91
C GLY A 174 12.09 -23.78 -17.43
N ALA A 175 13.13 -24.42 -17.97
CA ALA A 175 13.25 -24.70 -19.40
C ALA A 175 12.22 -25.73 -19.91
N ILE A 176 11.58 -26.49 -19.00
CA ILE A 176 10.55 -27.51 -19.32
C ILE A 176 9.12 -26.93 -19.20
N GLY A 177 8.97 -25.64 -18.87
CA GLY A 177 7.67 -24.96 -18.85
C GLY A 177 6.77 -25.29 -17.65
N ILE A 178 7.27 -26.05 -16.65
CA ILE A 178 6.54 -26.34 -15.42
C ILE A 178 6.97 -25.35 -14.33
N VAL A 179 6.57 -24.09 -14.49
CA VAL A 179 6.66 -23.10 -13.41
C VAL A 179 5.28 -22.93 -12.81
N LYS A 180 4.99 -23.67 -11.74
CA LYS A 180 3.83 -23.42 -10.89
C LYS A 180 4.21 -22.40 -9.81
N SER A 181 4.64 -21.22 -10.23
CA SER A 181 4.72 -20.07 -9.33
C SER A 181 3.70 -19.04 -9.82
N GLN A 182 2.72 -18.70 -8.99
CA GLN A 182 1.97 -17.47 -9.17
C GLN A 182 2.97 -16.32 -8.88
N SER A 183 3.76 -16.00 -9.90
CA SER A 183 4.66 -14.86 -9.92
C SER A 183 3.82 -13.60 -10.07
N ALA A 184 4.23 -12.51 -9.43
CA ALA A 184 3.47 -11.28 -9.53
C ALA A 184 3.29 -10.82 -10.98
N SER A 185 2.12 -10.25 -11.30
CA SER A 185 1.83 -9.81 -12.67
C SER A 185 2.88 -8.81 -13.17
N PHE A 186 3.04 -8.71 -14.51
CA PHE A 186 3.94 -7.72 -15.10
C PHE A 186 3.60 -6.29 -14.65
N LYS A 187 2.30 -5.96 -14.55
CA LYS A 187 1.83 -4.65 -14.08
C LYS A 187 2.24 -4.39 -12.64
N CYS A 188 2.06 -5.38 -11.75
CA CYS A 188 2.46 -5.27 -10.35
C CYS A 188 3.97 -5.08 -10.21
N ARG A 189 4.78 -5.87 -10.94
CA ARG A 189 6.25 -5.74 -10.95
C ARG A 189 6.74 -4.41 -11.50
N LEU A 190 6.10 -3.89 -12.53
CA LEU A 190 6.44 -2.58 -13.08
C LEU A 190 6.14 -1.49 -12.05
N LEU A 191 4.95 -1.53 -11.46
CA LEU A 191 4.54 -0.55 -10.46
C LEU A 191 5.40 -0.61 -9.19
N SER A 192 5.76 -1.81 -8.75
CA SER A 192 6.63 -2.00 -7.59
C SER A 192 8.01 -1.37 -7.79
N ARG A 193 8.57 -1.50 -8.99
CA ARG A 193 9.84 -0.85 -9.36
C ARG A 193 9.73 0.67 -9.37
N PHE A 194 8.61 1.22 -9.85
CA PHE A 194 8.37 2.66 -9.77
C PHE A 194 8.28 3.14 -8.33
N VAL A 195 7.53 2.45 -7.48
CA VAL A 195 7.42 2.79 -6.04
C VAL A 195 8.79 2.75 -5.37
N VAL A 196 9.58 1.69 -5.62
CA VAL A 196 10.94 1.55 -5.09
C VAL A 196 11.86 2.67 -5.58
N ALA A 197 11.92 2.92 -6.89
CA ALA A 197 12.80 3.92 -7.47
C ALA A 197 12.46 5.34 -6.98
N LEU A 198 11.17 5.69 -6.93
CA LEU A 198 10.72 6.98 -6.42
C LEU A 198 11.03 7.14 -4.93
N SER A 199 10.79 6.10 -4.13
CA SER A 199 11.10 6.11 -2.69
C SER A 199 12.61 6.29 -2.44
N LEU A 200 13.45 5.58 -3.19
CA LEU A 200 14.91 5.71 -3.12
C LEU A 200 15.39 7.10 -3.50
N ALA A 201 14.80 7.71 -4.53
CA ALA A 201 15.15 9.06 -4.96
C ALA A 201 14.82 10.14 -3.92
N GLN A 202 13.89 9.87 -2.99
CA GLN A 202 13.56 10.78 -1.88
C GLN A 202 14.48 10.59 -0.66
N MET A 203 15.26 9.50 -0.61
CA MET A 203 16.15 9.26 0.52
C MET A 203 17.51 9.94 0.27
N PRO A 204 18.08 10.63 1.26
CA PRO A 204 19.41 11.19 1.11
C PRO A 204 20.42 10.06 0.87
N ASP A 205 21.27 10.23 -0.13
CA ASP A 205 22.39 9.32 -0.37
C ASP A 205 23.19 9.20 0.93
N SER A 206 23.23 8.00 1.51
CA SER A 206 24.03 7.71 2.70
C SER A 206 25.52 7.97 2.49
N ARG A 207 25.95 8.24 1.25
CA ARG A 207 27.32 8.62 0.88
C ARG A 207 27.72 10.02 1.34
N ASN A 208 26.78 10.92 1.64
CA ASN A 208 27.10 12.30 2.07
C ASN A 208 27.08 12.49 3.60
N ASN A 209 26.50 11.56 4.36
CA ASN A 209 26.44 11.62 5.83
C ASN A 209 27.42 10.67 6.52
N ALA A 210 28.19 9.88 5.76
CA ALA A 210 29.46 9.35 6.25
C ALA A 210 30.47 10.49 6.21
N GLY A 211 30.53 11.27 7.29
CA GLY A 211 31.55 12.29 7.44
C GLY A 211 32.95 11.71 7.20
N THR A 212 33.71 12.40 6.36
CA THR A 212 35.13 12.70 6.61
C THR A 212 35.92 11.60 7.32
N VAL A 213 36.20 10.51 6.62
CA VAL A 213 37.49 9.84 6.73
C VAL A 213 37.95 9.62 5.29
N GLU A 214 39.12 10.16 5.02
CA GLU A 214 39.87 10.07 3.77
C GLU A 214 39.92 8.63 3.27
N GLU A 215 39.67 8.42 1.97
CA GLU A 215 40.67 7.92 1.03
C GLU A 215 40.07 7.71 -0.37
N ASP A 216 40.90 8.04 -1.35
CA ASP A 216 40.70 7.92 -2.79
C ASP A 216 40.04 6.59 -3.20
N HIS A 217 39.00 6.67 -4.03
CA HIS A 217 38.80 5.90 -5.27
C HIS A 217 37.42 6.23 -5.85
N ALA A 218 37.31 7.43 -6.44
CA ALA A 218 36.15 7.80 -7.23
C ALA A 218 36.12 6.98 -8.54
N VAL A 219 35.20 6.02 -8.63
CA VAL A 219 34.79 5.46 -9.93
C VAL A 219 34.05 6.56 -10.69
N GLN A 220 34.75 7.11 -11.67
CA GLN A 220 34.39 8.25 -12.48
C GLN A 220 33.32 7.87 -13.51
N PHE A 221 32.05 8.23 -13.27
CA PHE A 221 31.05 8.25 -14.34
C PHE A 221 30.93 9.66 -14.93
N VAL A 222 31.57 9.81 -16.09
CA VAL A 222 31.39 10.83 -17.14
C VAL A 222 31.45 12.30 -16.68
N ARG A 223 32.66 12.87 -16.81
CA ARG A 223 32.90 14.31 -16.75
C ARG A 223 32.59 14.92 -18.13
N ILE A 224 31.48 15.66 -18.25
CA ILE A 224 31.27 16.58 -19.37
C ILE A 224 32.34 17.67 -19.25
N LYS A 225 33.26 17.76 -20.23
CA LYS A 225 34.24 18.85 -20.29
C LYS A 225 33.60 20.07 -20.94
N PRO A 226 33.50 21.22 -20.27
CA PRO A 226 33.37 22.49 -20.97
C PRO A 226 34.78 22.97 -21.36
N HIS A 227 34.92 23.45 -22.59
CA HIS A 227 36.10 24.14 -23.16
C HIS A 227 37.18 23.23 -23.78
N ALA A 228 37.03 22.97 -25.08
CA ALA A 228 38.15 22.67 -25.96
C ALA A 228 38.61 23.98 -26.64
N PRO A 229 39.90 24.34 -26.57
CA PRO A 229 40.54 25.20 -27.55
C PRO A 229 41.55 24.38 -28.39
N GLY A 230 41.49 24.54 -29.72
CA GLY A 230 42.45 23.96 -30.67
C GLY A 230 41.92 22.73 -31.40
#